data_AF-A0A920KWS2-F1
#
_entry.id   AF-A0A920KWS2-F1
#
_cell.length_a   1.000
_cell.length_b   1.000
_cell.length_c   1.000
_cell.angle_alpha   90.00
_cell.angle_beta   90.00
_cell.angle_gamma   90.00
#
_symmetry.space_group_name_H-M   'P 1'
#
loop_
_entity.id
_entity.type
_entity.pdbx_description
1 polymer ?
#
loop_
_entity_poly.entity_id
_entity_poly.type
_entity_poly.pdbx_seq_one_letter_code
_entity_poly.pdbx_strand_id
1 'polypeptide(L)'
;MSSALLSIDALGLRNKIAVIGIAKRLEEIYYPNDPIPMYLDKRSETLKIIQQLRNEAHRFGVRLHRNRRSKHAVSSSLDNIPGIGEKQSSNCSKCLSPSKRIKEAELKDLGAAIGTAKAKELYSHFHPVKERRNKTSHLTF
;
A
#
# COMPACT_ATOMS: atom_id res chain seq x y z
N MET A 1 -12.34 -9.55 16.97
CA MET A 1 -12.55 -11.00 17.18
C MET A 1 -13.90 -11.45 16.64
N SER A 2 -15.00 -10.73 16.94
CA SER A 2 -16.35 -11.01 16.40
C SER A 2 -16.39 -11.25 14.88
N SER A 3 -15.79 -10.37 14.07
CA SER A 3 -15.80 -10.53 12.60
C SER A 3 -15.04 -11.77 12.09
N ALA A 4 -14.01 -12.23 12.81
CA ALA A 4 -13.27 -13.43 12.43
C ALA A 4 -14.06 -14.70 12.73
N LEU A 5 -14.81 -14.72 13.84
CA LEU A 5 -15.68 -15.84 14.21
C LEU A 5 -16.81 -16.04 13.20
N LEU A 6 -17.44 -14.95 12.74
CA LEU A 6 -18.46 -15.03 11.69
C LEU A 6 -17.94 -15.73 10.42
N SER A 7 -16.72 -15.41 9.99
CA SER A 7 -16.11 -16.07 8.82
C SER A 7 -15.79 -17.55 9.06
N ILE A 8 -15.35 -17.91 10.27
CA ILE A 8 -15.06 -19.30 10.66
C ILE A 8 -16.35 -20.14 10.70
N ASP A 9 -17.43 -19.53 11.19
CA ASP A 9 -18.75 -20.14 11.27
C ASP A 9 -19.31 -20.38 9.88
N ALA A 10 -19.19 -19.39 8.99
CA ALA A 10 -19.59 -19.51 7.58
C ALA A 10 -18.83 -20.63 6.83
N LEU A 11 -17.59 -20.92 7.22
CA LEU A 11 -16.79 -22.00 6.65
C LEU A 11 -17.05 -23.38 7.28
N GLY A 12 -17.93 -23.47 8.29
CA GLY A 12 -18.19 -24.74 8.99
C GLY A 12 -16.97 -25.29 9.73
N LEU A 13 -16.07 -24.40 10.16
CA LEU A 13 -14.83 -24.72 10.88
C LEU A 13 -14.96 -24.54 12.39
N ARG A 14 -16.15 -24.18 12.87
CA ARG A 14 -16.49 -24.15 14.30
C ARG A 14 -16.09 -25.48 14.94
N ASN A 15 -15.37 -25.43 16.06
CA ASN A 15 -14.90 -26.59 16.83
C ASN A 15 -13.92 -27.55 16.13
N LYS A 16 -13.50 -27.26 14.89
CA LYS A 16 -12.45 -28.03 14.19
C LYS A 16 -11.07 -27.41 14.37
N ILE A 17 -11.02 -26.11 14.61
CA ILE A 17 -9.80 -25.35 14.81
C ILE A 17 -9.91 -24.54 16.11
N ALA A 18 -8.81 -24.50 16.85
CA ALA A 18 -8.68 -23.61 17.99
C ALA A 18 -8.51 -22.17 17.46
N VAL A 19 -9.32 -21.26 17.98
CA VAL A 19 -9.25 -19.84 17.66
C VAL A 19 -8.85 -19.12 18.93
N ILE A 20 -7.84 -18.26 18.83
CA ILE A 20 -7.39 -17.43 19.96
C ILE A 20 -7.29 -15.98 19.51
N GLY A 21 -7.67 -15.06 20.40
CA GLY A 21 -7.44 -13.63 20.24
C GLY A 21 -6.31 -13.19 21.15
N ILE A 22 -5.46 -12.26 20.69
CA ILE A 22 -4.44 -11.62 21.53
C ILE A 22 -4.74 -10.14 21.69
N ALA A 23 -4.76 -9.66 22.92
CA ALA A 23 -4.95 -8.24 23.22
C ALA A 23 -3.65 -7.44 23.06
N LYS A 24 -3.74 -6.25 22.48
CA LYS A 24 -2.59 -5.44 22.07
C LYS A 24 -1.78 -4.84 23.24
N ARG A 25 -2.36 -4.70 24.44
CA ARG A 25 -1.73 -3.98 25.57
C ARG A 25 -1.07 -4.90 26.60
N LEU A 26 -1.71 -6.01 26.92
CA LEU A 26 -1.25 -6.93 27.99
C LEU A 26 -0.89 -8.31 27.45
N GLU A 27 -0.98 -8.52 26.13
CA GLU A 27 -0.74 -9.79 25.46
C GLU A 27 -1.57 -10.95 26.04
N GLU A 28 -2.73 -10.62 26.59
CA GLU A 28 -3.71 -11.56 27.12
C GLU A 28 -4.32 -12.38 25.98
N ILE A 29 -4.45 -13.69 26.22
CA ILE A 29 -5.10 -14.62 25.29
C ILE A 29 -6.57 -14.75 25.66
N TYR A 30 -7.42 -14.54 24.66
CA TYR A 30 -8.87 -14.69 24.78
C TYR A 30 -9.31 -15.90 23.95
N TYR A 31 -10.10 -16.77 24.57
CA TYR A 31 -10.80 -17.83 23.86
C TYR A 31 -12.18 -17.37 23.43
N PRO A 32 -12.68 -17.81 22.27
CA PRO A 32 -14.05 -17.58 21.86
C PRO A 32 -15.01 -18.10 22.93
N ASN A 33 -15.95 -17.27 23.35
CA ASN A 33 -16.96 -17.56 24.37
C ASN A 33 -16.42 -17.71 25.80
N ASP A 34 -15.13 -17.44 26.05
CA ASP A 34 -14.59 -17.31 27.40
C ASP A 34 -14.37 -15.82 27.72
N PRO A 35 -15.07 -15.26 28.72
CA PRO A 35 -14.87 -13.88 29.13
C PRO A 35 -13.57 -13.67 29.92
N ILE A 36 -12.95 -14.74 30.44
CA ILE A 36 -11.76 -14.65 31.29
C ILE A 36 -10.50 -14.76 30.42
N PRO A 37 -9.61 -13.75 30.43
CA PRO A 37 -8.35 -13.85 29.72
C PRO A 37 -7.39 -14.83 30.38
N MET A 38 -6.63 -15.55 29.55
CA MET A 38 -5.48 -16.32 29.99
C MET A 38 -4.22 -15.44 29.93
N TYR A 39 -3.53 -15.35 31.06
CA TYR A 39 -2.28 -14.63 31.18
C TYR A 39 -1.10 -15.55 30.86
N LEU A 40 -0.15 -15.05 30.06
CA LEU A 40 1.14 -15.68 29.85
C LEU A 40 2.21 -14.98 30.69
N ASP A 41 3.18 -15.76 31.17
CA ASP A 41 4.36 -15.19 31.80
C ASP A 41 5.10 -14.29 30.78
N LYS A 42 5.39 -13.06 31.20
CA LYS A 42 6.12 -12.04 30.43
C LYS A 42 7.52 -12.51 30.00
N ARG A 43 8.10 -13.48 30.72
CA ARG A 43 9.42 -14.05 30.43
C ARG A 43 9.36 -15.33 29.59
N SER A 44 8.17 -15.88 29.34
CA SER A 44 8.02 -17.12 28.59
C SER A 44 8.44 -16.98 27.12
N GLU A 45 9.02 -18.04 26.58
CA GLU A 45 9.32 -18.14 25.13
C GLU A 45 8.05 -18.21 24.30
N THR A 46 7.00 -18.86 24.81
CA THR A 46 5.67 -18.92 24.19
C THR A 46 5.14 -17.52 23.87
N LEU A 47 5.25 -16.59 24.81
CA LEU A 47 4.82 -15.21 24.59
C LEU A 47 5.64 -14.51 23.49
N LYS A 48 6.94 -14.80 23.37
CA LYS A 48 7.78 -14.24 22.30
C LYS A 48 7.32 -14.72 20.92
N ILE A 49 7.00 -16.00 20.78
CA ILE A 49 6.53 -16.59 19.51
C ILE A 49 5.19 -15.97 19.10
N ILE A 50 4.24 -15.87 20.03
CA ILE A 50 2.92 -15.30 19.72
C ILE A 50 3.03 -13.82 19.34
N GLN A 51 3.90 -13.06 20.00
CA GLN A 51 4.18 -11.67 19.61
C GLN A 51 4.76 -11.58 18.20
N GLN A 52 5.68 -12.48 17.82
CA GLN A 52 6.22 -12.53 16.46
C GLN A 52 5.11 -12.79 15.43
N LEU A 53 4.24 -13.79 15.67
CA LEU A 53 3.10 -14.10 14.80
C LEU A 53 2.17 -12.89 14.64
N ARG A 54 1.86 -12.18 15.73
CA ARG A 54 1.06 -10.95 15.69
C ARG A 54 1.75 -9.86 14.87
N ASN A 55 3.04 -9.63 15.11
CA ASN A 55 3.81 -8.60 14.40
C ASN A 55 3.87 -8.90 12.90
N GLU A 56 3.95 -10.18 12.54
CA GLU A 56 3.91 -10.65 11.16
C GLU A 56 2.54 -10.44 10.50
N ALA A 57 1.46 -10.82 11.18
CA ALA A 57 0.11 -10.55 10.72
C ALA A 57 -0.15 -9.05 10.54
N HIS A 58 0.32 -8.22 11.49
CA HIS A 58 0.22 -6.76 11.41
C HIS A 58 1.06 -6.20 10.25
N ARG A 59 2.32 -6.65 10.09
CA ARG A 59 3.21 -6.24 8.99
C ARG A 59 2.59 -6.59 7.64
N PHE A 60 2.03 -7.79 7.50
CA PHE A 60 1.37 -8.25 6.29
C PHE A 60 0.13 -7.41 5.98
N GLY A 61 -0.76 -7.22 6.97
CA GLY A 61 -1.98 -6.41 6.82
C GLY A 61 -1.69 -4.96 6.42
N VAL A 62 -0.76 -4.30 7.13
CA VAL A 62 -0.37 -2.91 6.81
C VAL A 62 0.25 -2.82 5.42
N ARG A 63 1.13 -3.75 5.04
CA ARG A 63 1.74 -3.78 3.70
C ARG A 63 0.69 -3.94 2.61
N LEU A 64 -0.26 -4.86 2.77
CA LEU A 64 -1.34 -5.10 1.80
C LEU A 64 -2.20 -3.84 1.63
N HIS A 65 -2.66 -3.23 2.73
CA HIS A 65 -3.47 -2.02 2.67
C HIS A 65 -2.71 -0.81 2.14
N ARG A 66 -1.40 -0.69 2.45
CA ARG A 66 -0.54 0.36 1.90
C ARG A 66 -0.36 0.19 0.39
N ASN A 67 -0.13 -1.04 -0.07
CA ASN A 67 -0.01 -1.36 -1.49
C ASN A 67 -1.32 -1.08 -2.25
N ARG A 68 -2.47 -1.49 -1.68
CA ARG A 68 -3.79 -1.19 -2.27
C ARG A 68 -4.05 0.32 -2.36
N ARG A 69 -3.79 1.07 -1.28
CA ARG A 69 -3.94 2.54 -1.28
C ARG A 69 -3.00 3.22 -2.28
N SER A 70 -1.75 2.80 -2.35
CA SER A 70 -0.78 3.34 -3.30
C SER A 70 -1.24 3.13 -4.74
N LYS A 71 -1.77 1.94 -5.08
CA LYS A 71 -2.31 1.64 -6.41
C LYS A 71 -3.50 2.52 -6.77
N HIS A 72 -4.42 2.75 -5.83
CA HIS A 72 -5.58 3.62 -6.05
C HIS A 72 -5.19 5.08 -6.22
N ALA A 73 -4.27 5.60 -5.41
CA ALA A 73 -3.79 6.98 -5.51
C ALA A 73 -3.05 7.25 -6.84
N VAL A 74 -2.37 6.23 -7.36
CA VAL A 74 -1.71 6.28 -8.67
C VAL A 74 -2.75 6.30 -9.80
N SER A 75 -3.74 5.40 -9.78
CA SER A 75 -4.84 5.41 -10.78
C SER A 75 -5.56 6.75 -10.80
N SER A 76 -5.98 7.26 -9.64
CA SER A 76 -6.75 8.50 -9.56
C SER A 76 -5.96 9.72 -10.05
N SER A 77 -4.63 9.73 -9.89
CA SER A 77 -3.80 10.83 -10.39
C SER A 77 -3.65 10.79 -11.91
N LEU A 78 -3.70 9.60 -12.53
CA LEU A 78 -3.64 9.42 -13.98
C LEU A 78 -4.97 9.72 -14.67
N ASP A 79 -6.08 9.36 -14.03
CA ASP A 79 -7.42 9.56 -14.57
C ASP A 79 -7.80 11.06 -14.66
N ASN A 80 -7.12 11.92 -13.88
CA ASN A 80 -7.31 13.36 -13.90
C ASN A 80 -6.52 14.09 -15.01
N ILE A 81 -5.69 13.38 -15.80
CA ILE A 81 -4.86 14.01 -16.82
C ILE A 81 -5.59 13.98 -18.17
N PRO A 82 -5.85 15.15 -18.80
CA PRO A 82 -6.51 15.21 -20.09
C PRO A 82 -5.68 14.45 -21.15
N GLY A 83 -6.32 13.56 -21.92
CA GLY A 83 -5.67 12.76 -22.96
C GLY A 83 -5.26 11.32 -22.57
N ILE A 84 -5.38 10.96 -21.29
CA ILE A 84 -5.11 9.60 -20.78
C ILE A 84 -6.42 8.88 -20.50
N GLY A 85 -6.70 7.83 -21.28
CA GLY A 85 -7.88 6.98 -21.07
C GLY A 85 -7.62 5.85 -20.06
N GLU A 86 -8.70 5.23 -19.56
CA GLU A 86 -8.67 4.15 -18.55
C GLU A 86 -7.74 2.98 -18.90
N LYS A 87 -7.67 2.59 -20.18
CA LYS A 87 -6.76 1.53 -20.66
C LYS A 87 -5.28 1.90 -20.45
N GLN A 88 -4.94 3.17 -20.62
CA GLN A 88 -3.57 3.66 -20.46
C GLN A 88 -3.23 3.88 -18.99
N SER A 89 -4.18 4.40 -18.21
CA SER A 89 -4.07 4.54 -16.75
C SER A 89 -3.84 3.19 -16.05
N SER A 90 -4.61 2.17 -16.45
CA SER A 90 -4.47 0.81 -15.93
C SER A 90 -3.17 0.12 -16.37
N ASN A 91 -2.72 0.30 -17.61
CA ASN A 91 -1.43 -0.23 -18.08
C ASN A 91 -0.25 0.42 -17.34
N CYS A 92 -0.27 1.74 -17.20
CA CYS A 92 0.73 2.48 -16.44
C CYS A 92 0.78 2.02 -14.97
N SER A 93 -0.38 1.88 -14.31
CA SER A 93 -0.47 1.40 -12.93
C SER A 93 -0.06 -0.07 -12.73
N LYS A 94 -0.12 -0.90 -13.79
CA LYS A 94 0.32 -2.31 -13.76
C LYS A 94 1.82 -2.44 -13.98
N CYS A 95 2.38 -1.71 -14.94
CA CYS A 95 3.80 -1.79 -15.31
C CYS A 95 4.69 -1.06 -14.31
N LEU A 96 4.20 -0.01 -13.65
CA LEU A 96 4.94 0.72 -12.63
C LEU A 96 4.72 0.13 -11.23
N SER A 97 5.82 -0.20 -10.56
CA SER A 97 5.80 -0.66 -9.17
C SER A 97 5.29 0.43 -8.24
N PRO A 98 4.57 0.09 -7.14
CA PRO A 98 4.16 1.08 -6.12
C PRO A 98 5.31 1.88 -5.50
N SER A 99 6.54 1.34 -5.56
CA SER A 99 7.78 2.01 -5.14
C SER A 99 8.24 3.08 -6.13
N LYS A 100 8.04 2.88 -7.45
CA LYS A 100 8.32 3.85 -8.50
C LYS A 100 7.06 4.70 -8.69
N ARG A 101 6.94 5.77 -7.91
CA ARG A 101 5.86 6.74 -8.12
C ARG A 101 5.98 7.32 -9.53
N ILE A 102 4.86 7.52 -10.22
CA ILE A 102 4.83 8.05 -11.59
C ILE A 102 5.53 9.42 -11.70
N LYS A 103 5.53 10.19 -10.61
CA LYS A 103 6.27 11.45 -10.48
C LYS A 103 7.79 11.30 -10.53
N GLU A 104 8.32 10.12 -10.21
CA GLU A 104 9.76 9.82 -10.16
C GLU A 104 10.18 8.88 -11.30
N ALA A 105 9.23 8.47 -12.16
CA ALA A 105 9.49 7.55 -13.26
C ALA A 105 10.20 8.27 -14.41
N GLU A 106 11.22 7.62 -14.98
CA GLU A 106 11.90 8.12 -16.16
C GLU A 106 10.99 8.06 -17.39
N LEU A 107 11.23 8.98 -18.33
CA LEU A 107 10.45 9.08 -19.58
C LEU A 107 10.50 7.77 -20.40
N LYS A 108 11.60 7.01 -20.29
CA LYS A 108 11.77 5.70 -20.94
C LYS A 108 10.80 4.65 -20.36
N ASP A 109 10.67 4.58 -19.04
CA ASP A 109 9.77 3.65 -18.34
C ASP A 109 8.30 4.00 -18.64
N LEU A 110 7.97 5.29 -18.70
CA LEU A 110 6.64 5.77 -19.09
C LEU A 110 6.31 5.47 -20.56
N GLY A 111 7.29 5.67 -21.46
CA GLY A 111 7.16 5.40 -22.89
C GLY A 111 6.85 3.94 -23.20
N ALA A 112 7.44 3.01 -22.44
CA ALA A 112 7.17 1.58 -22.56
C ALA A 112 5.73 1.21 -22.17
N ALA A 113 5.08 1.97 -21.29
CA ALA A 113 3.74 1.67 -20.79
C ALA A 113 2.60 2.29 -21.61
N ILE A 114 2.76 3.54 -22.08
CA ILE A 114 1.67 4.33 -22.72
C ILE A 114 2.03 4.94 -24.09
N GLY A 115 3.24 4.67 -24.60
CA GLY A 115 3.75 5.23 -25.85
C GLY A 115 4.44 6.59 -25.69
N THR A 116 5.42 6.88 -26.55
CA THR A 116 6.35 8.01 -26.43
C THR A 116 5.68 9.39 -26.46
N ALA A 117 4.64 9.57 -27.27
CA ALA A 117 3.91 10.84 -27.38
C ALA A 117 3.19 11.22 -26.09
N LYS A 118 2.43 10.27 -25.51
CA LYS A 118 1.67 10.48 -24.26
C LYS A 118 2.57 10.48 -23.03
N ALA A 119 3.67 9.73 -23.06
CA ALA A 119 4.68 9.75 -21.99
C ALA A 119 5.30 11.15 -21.82
N LYS A 120 5.54 11.89 -22.91
CA LYS A 120 6.01 13.29 -22.83
C LYS A 120 4.99 14.20 -22.16
N GLU A 121 3.72 14.10 -22.55
CA GLU A 121 2.63 14.90 -21.97
C GLU A 121 2.45 14.64 -20.46
N LEU A 122 2.45 13.36 -20.07
CA LEU A 122 2.43 12.94 -18.67
C LEU A 122 3.65 13.48 -17.90
N TYR A 123 4.85 13.36 -18.48
CA TYR A 123 6.10 13.79 -17.85
C TYR A 123 6.12 15.31 -17.65
N SER A 124 5.68 16.08 -18.66
CA SER A 124 5.55 17.54 -18.61
C SER A 124 4.54 17.99 -17.55
N HIS A 125 3.44 17.26 -17.34
CA HIS A 125 2.45 17.57 -16.31
C HIS A 125 3.01 17.43 -14.89
N PHE A 126 3.90 16.46 -14.65
CA PHE A 126 4.51 16.25 -13.32
C PHE A 126 5.84 17.00 -13.11
N HIS A 127 6.55 17.35 -14.20
CA HIS A 127 7.79 18.12 -14.18
C HIS A 127 7.64 19.38 -15.02
N PRO A 128 6.92 20.41 -14.52
CA PRO A 128 6.87 21.70 -15.20
C PRO A 128 8.30 22.25 -15.32
N VAL A 129 8.70 22.55 -16.56
CA VAL A 129 10.02 23.11 -16.86
C VAL A 129 10.18 24.42 -16.10
N LYS A 130 11.09 24.48 -15.13
CA LYS A 130 11.55 25.75 -14.57
C LYS A 130 12.26 26.51 -15.70
N GLU A 131 11.57 27.48 -16.30
CA GLU A 131 12.19 28.45 -17.20
C GLU A 131 13.38 29.12 -16.50
N ARG A 132 14.59 28.86 -16.99
CA ARG A 132 15.76 29.67 -16.68
C ARG A 132 15.63 31.00 -17.43
N ARG A 133 15.22 32.07 -16.74
CA ARG A 133 15.36 33.44 -17.25
C ARG A 133 16.85 33.77 -17.39
N ASN A 134 17.39 33.67 -18.60
CA ASN A 134 18.68 34.28 -18.93
C ASN A 134 18.47 35.79 -19.05
N LYS A 135 18.96 36.57 -18.07
CA LYS A 135 19.13 38.02 -18.22
C LYS A 135 20.31 38.28 -19.15
N THR A 136 20.05 38.57 -20.40
CA THR A 136 21.01 39.22 -21.29
C THR A 136 21.05 40.70 -20.91
N SER A 137 21.99 41.11 -20.05
CA SER A 137 22.30 42.53 -19.86
C SER A 137 23.20 42.97 -21.01
N HIS A 138 22.60 43.72 -21.93
CA HIS A 138 23.25 44.44 -23.02
C HIS A 138 24.44 45.27 -22.52
N LEU A 139 25.62 45.06 -23.13
CA LEU A 139 26.68 46.05 -23.21
C LEU A 139 26.20 47.19 -24.11
N THR A 140 26.24 48.42 -23.62
CA THR A 140 26.33 49.67 -24.40
C THR A 140 27.03 50.71 -23.52
N PHE A 141 28.26 51.06 -23.90
CA PHE A 141 28.86 52.36 -23.63
C PHE A 141 28.63 53.23 -24.88
#